data_AF-X6L8E6-F1
#
_entry.id   AF-X6L8E6-F1
#
_cell.length_a   1.000
_cell.length_b   1.000
_cell.length_c   1.000
_cell.angle_alpha   90.00
_cell.angle_beta   90.00
_cell.angle_gamma   90.00
#
_symmetry.space_group_name_H-M   'P 1'
#
loop_
_entity.id
_entity.type
_entity.pdbx_description
1 polymer ?
#
loop_
_entity_poly.entity_id
_entity_poly.type
_entity_poly.pdbx_seq_one_letter_code
_entity_poly.pdbx_strand_id
1 'polypeptide(L)'
;MMKKNNKNYQMLLFCDKTGLSIEYNEDNNIFQFHQLPVHNNITKFINYAYVYINDIILFFGGWNDFDWIALKSIHKYSIQKNKWTTFKNTLPNPLYHCIAILSEDNNDIHIIGGKNNKNIT
;
A
#
# COMPACT_ATOMS: atom_id res chain seq x y z
N MET A 1 21.08 -6.04 -34.48
CA MET A 1 19.97 -5.11 -34.16
C MET A 1 19.67 -5.27 -32.67
N MET A 2 20.16 -4.35 -31.83
CA MET A 2 19.93 -4.43 -30.37
C MET A 2 18.45 -4.18 -30.08
N LYS A 3 17.79 -5.06 -29.33
CA LYS A 3 16.44 -4.82 -28.82
C LYS A 3 16.50 -3.54 -27.98
N LYS A 4 15.80 -2.50 -28.41
CA LYS A 4 15.60 -1.30 -27.60
C LYS A 4 14.73 -1.74 -26.42
N ASN A 5 15.31 -1.82 -25.22
CA ASN A 5 14.54 -2.12 -24.02
C ASN A 5 13.54 -0.97 -23.83
N ASN A 6 12.24 -1.26 -23.92
CA ASN A 6 11.21 -0.26 -23.64
C ASN A 6 11.36 0.19 -22.18
N LYS A 7 11.81 1.43 -21.97
CA LYS A 7 11.95 2.04 -20.63
C LYS A 7 10.63 2.62 -20.14
N ASN A 8 9.59 1.79 -20.16
CA ASN A 8 8.27 2.14 -19.62
C ASN A 8 8.13 1.52 -18.23
N TYR A 9 7.88 2.36 -17.24
CA TYR A 9 7.68 1.97 -15.85
C TYR A 9 6.22 2.14 -15.48
N GLN A 10 5.72 1.23 -14.66
CA GLN A 10 4.40 1.32 -14.06
C GLN A 10 4.56 1.53 -12.56
N MET A 11 3.82 2.50 -12.04
CA MET A 11 3.83 2.88 -10.63
C MET A 11 2.38 3.03 -10.16
N LEU A 12 2.16 2.75 -8.88
CA LEU A 12 0.87 2.94 -8.24
C LEU A 12 1.02 3.89 -7.06
N LEU A 13 0.14 4.87 -6.95
CA LEU A 13 0.06 5.77 -5.81
C LEU A 13 -1.29 5.60 -5.12
N PHE A 14 -1.26 5.36 -3.83
CA PHE A 14 -2.42 5.48 -2.95
C PHE A 14 -2.07 6.42 -1.81
N CYS A 15 -2.82 7.52 -1.66
CA CYS A 15 -2.61 8.53 -0.62
C CYS A 15 -3.93 9.26 -0.36
N ASP A 16 -4.43 9.21 0.87
CA ASP A 16 -5.75 9.75 1.23
C ASP A 16 -6.83 9.24 0.25
N LYS A 17 -7.55 10.13 -0.45
CA LYS A 17 -8.59 9.79 -1.44
C LYS A 17 -8.03 9.58 -2.85
N THR A 18 -6.73 9.72 -3.04
CA THR A 18 -6.06 9.65 -4.33
C THR A 18 -5.55 8.24 -4.58
N GLY A 19 -6.02 7.63 -5.68
CA GLY A 19 -5.48 6.41 -6.25
C GLY A 19 -5.07 6.70 -7.69
N LEU A 20 -3.82 6.42 -8.06
CA LEU A 20 -3.32 6.62 -9.42
C LEU A 20 -2.58 5.38 -9.91
N SER A 21 -2.84 5.02 -11.17
CA SER A 21 -1.93 4.25 -12.00
C SER A 21 -1.11 5.24 -12.82
N ILE A 22 0.20 5.14 -12.73
CA ILE A 22 1.16 6.06 -13.33
C ILE A 22 2.01 5.26 -14.30
N GLU A 23 2.00 5.66 -15.56
CA GLU A 23 2.92 5.15 -16.57
C GLU A 23 4.00 6.20 -16.82
N TYR A 24 5.26 5.80 -16.77
CA TYR A 24 6.40 6.68 -17.03
C TYR A 24 7.25 6.13 -18.17
N ASN A 25 7.37 6.91 -19.24
CA ASN A 25 8.27 6.64 -20.36
C ASN A 25 9.57 7.44 -20.16
N GLU A 26 10.67 6.74 -19.82
CA GLU A 26 11.96 7.37 -19.54
C GLU A 26 12.64 7.93 -20.79
N ASP A 27 12.39 7.34 -21.97
CA ASP A 27 12.97 7.80 -23.24
C ASP A 27 12.54 9.23 -23.59
N ASN A 28 11.27 9.56 -23.30
CA ASN A 28 10.68 10.86 -23.63
C ASN A 28 10.36 11.71 -22.39
N ASN A 29 10.59 11.20 -21.18
CA ASN A 29 10.22 11.81 -19.90
C ASN A 29 8.73 12.17 -19.77
N ILE A 30 7.86 11.29 -20.27
CA ILE A 30 6.40 11.50 -20.26
C ILE A 30 5.76 10.67 -19.17
N PHE A 31 4.90 11.31 -18.37
CA PHE A 31 4.02 10.65 -17.41
C PHE A 31 2.58 10.61 -17.94
N GLN A 32 1.92 9.47 -17.79
CA GLN A 32 0.49 9.31 -18.00
C GLN A 32 -0.17 8.84 -16.70
N PHE A 33 -1.34 9.38 -16.41
CA PHE A 33 -2.03 9.18 -15.13
C PHE A 33 -3.44 8.66 -15.38
N HIS A 34 -3.80 7.59 -14.68
CA HIS A 34 -5.15 7.03 -14.68
C HIS A 34 -5.66 6.94 -13.25
N GLN A 35 -6.87 7.42 -13.00
CA GLN A 35 -7.46 7.33 -11.68
C GLN A 35 -7.80 5.88 -11.33
N LEU A 36 -7.49 5.49 -10.10
CA LEU A 36 -7.89 4.22 -9.51
C LEU A 36 -8.90 4.47 -8.39
N PRO A 37 -9.91 3.59 -8.24
CA PRO A 37 -10.83 3.67 -7.12
C PRO A 37 -10.08 3.45 -5.81
N VAL A 38 -10.32 4.31 -4.82
CA VAL A 38 -9.85 4.13 -3.45
C VAL A 38 -11.04 3.79 -2.56
N HIS A 39 -10.89 2.75 -1.73
CA HIS A 39 -11.95 2.32 -0.83
C HIS A 39 -12.05 3.26 0.38
N ASN A 40 -13.24 3.75 0.70
CA ASN A 40 -13.50 4.71 1.78
C ASN A 40 -12.97 4.31 3.16
N ASN A 41 -12.83 3.01 3.42
CA ASN A 41 -12.23 2.57 4.69
C ASN A 41 -10.74 2.94 4.75
N ILE A 42 -10.01 2.87 3.64
CA ILE A 42 -8.56 3.13 3.61
C ILE A 42 -8.24 4.61 3.48
N THR A 43 -9.11 5.38 2.84
CA THR A 43 -8.89 6.83 2.65
C THR A 43 -8.73 7.59 3.97
N LYS A 44 -9.26 7.05 5.07
CA LYS A 44 -9.16 7.65 6.40
C LYS A 44 -7.82 7.41 7.09
N PHE A 45 -6.95 6.57 6.52
CA PHE A 45 -5.79 6.03 7.22
C PHE A 45 -4.50 6.53 6.59
N ILE A 46 -3.56 6.95 7.45
CA ILE A 46 -2.22 7.36 7.06
C ILE A 46 -1.16 6.48 7.73
N ASN A 47 0.08 6.54 7.28
CA ASN A 47 1.22 5.88 7.94
C ASN A 47 1.09 4.35 8.09
N TYR A 48 0.36 3.68 7.18
CA TYR A 48 0.31 2.22 7.10
C TYR A 48 1.58 1.67 6.43
N ALA A 49 1.91 0.42 6.76
CA ALA A 49 2.91 -0.33 5.99
C ALA A 49 2.26 -0.97 4.77
N TYR A 50 3.05 -1.24 3.73
CA TYR A 50 2.57 -1.97 2.55
C TYR A 50 3.64 -2.90 1.97
N VAL A 51 3.20 -3.91 1.22
CA VAL A 51 4.06 -4.79 0.42
C VAL A 51 3.35 -5.15 -0.88
N TYR A 52 4.12 -5.25 -1.96
CA TYR A 52 3.65 -5.74 -3.26
C TYR A 52 4.08 -7.20 -3.43
N ILE A 53 3.12 -8.09 -3.74
CA ILE A 53 3.35 -9.51 -3.99
C ILE A 53 2.33 -10.01 -5.02
N ASN A 54 2.79 -10.63 -6.12
CA ASN A 54 1.94 -11.30 -7.12
C ASN A 54 0.72 -10.46 -7.57
N ASP A 55 0.94 -9.23 -8.04
CA ASP A 55 -0.11 -8.29 -8.46
C ASP A 55 -1.13 -7.89 -7.38
N ILE A 56 -0.73 -8.05 -6.12
CA ILE A 56 -1.49 -7.66 -4.95
C ILE A 56 -0.65 -6.69 -4.13
N ILE A 57 -1.28 -5.62 -3.66
CA ILE A 57 -0.72 -4.78 -2.61
C ILE A 57 -1.46 -5.09 -1.31
N LEU A 58 -0.71 -5.48 -0.28
CA LEU A 58 -1.21 -5.63 1.08
C LEU A 58 -0.85 -4.39 1.89
N PHE A 59 -1.79 -3.93 2.70
CA PHE A 59 -1.65 -2.77 3.57
C PHE A 59 -1.90 -3.20 5.01
N PHE A 60 -1.06 -2.75 5.94
CA PHE A 60 -1.05 -3.18 7.33
C PHE A 60 -1.12 -1.99 8.28
N GLY A 61 -2.10 -2.04 9.19
CA GLY A 61 -2.28 -1.05 10.24
C GLY A 61 -2.63 0.33 9.68
N GLY A 62 -1.96 1.35 10.20
CA GLY A 62 -2.20 2.75 9.89
C GLY A 62 -2.75 3.51 11.09
N TRP A 63 -2.84 4.83 10.91
CA TRP A 63 -3.33 5.78 11.89
C TRP A 63 -4.56 6.49 11.33
N ASN A 64 -5.61 6.57 12.13
CA ASN A 64 -6.81 7.33 11.83
C ASN A 64 -6.76 8.66 12.59
N ASP A 65 -6.57 9.75 11.85
CA ASP A 65 -6.49 11.11 12.42
C ASP A 65 -7.82 11.60 13.03
N PHE A 66 -8.96 11.08 12.56
CA PHE A 66 -10.26 11.48 13.09
C PHE A 66 -10.49 10.89 14.48
N ASP A 67 -10.21 9.60 14.62
CA ASP A 67 -10.46 8.85 15.86
C ASP A 67 -9.24 8.85 16.80
N TRP A 68 -8.11 9.41 16.36
CA TRP A 68 -6.82 9.41 17.07
C TRP A 68 -6.38 8.00 17.49
N ILE A 69 -6.55 7.03 16.58
CA ILE A 69 -6.21 5.63 16.85
C ILE A 69 -5.32 4.98 15.79
N ALA A 70 -4.35 4.20 16.26
CA ALA A 70 -3.68 3.18 15.48
C ALA A 70 -4.59 1.98 15.21
N LEU A 71 -4.40 1.35 14.05
CA LEU A 71 -5.26 0.32 13.53
C LEU A 71 -4.57 -1.04 13.46
N LYS A 72 -5.40 -2.09 13.50
CA LYS A 72 -4.98 -3.48 13.29
C LYS A 72 -5.38 -4.02 11.92
N SER A 73 -6.10 -3.23 11.12
CA SER A 73 -6.71 -3.71 9.89
C SER A 73 -5.66 -4.12 8.87
N ILE A 74 -6.05 -5.10 8.05
CA ILE A 74 -5.27 -5.55 6.90
C ILE A 74 -6.15 -5.39 5.68
N HIS A 75 -5.65 -4.67 4.69
CA HIS A 75 -6.35 -4.45 3.44
C HIS A 75 -5.55 -4.99 2.26
N LYS A 76 -6.28 -5.34 1.21
CA LYS A 76 -5.76 -5.87 -0.04
C LYS A 76 -6.27 -5.03 -1.19
N TYR A 77 -5.38 -4.65 -2.09
CA TYR A 77 -5.73 -4.20 -3.42
C TYR A 77 -5.25 -5.23 -4.45
N SER A 78 -6.16 -5.77 -5.25
CA SER A 78 -5.82 -6.63 -6.38
C SER A 78 -5.75 -5.78 -7.64
N ILE A 79 -4.56 -5.67 -8.23
CA ILE A 79 -4.31 -4.82 -9.40
C ILE A 79 -5.07 -5.35 -10.61
N GLN A 80 -4.95 -6.66 -10.89
CA GLN A 80 -5.65 -7.32 -12.00
C GLN A 80 -7.17 -7.15 -11.93
N LYS A 81 -7.75 -7.16 -10.72
CA LYS A 81 -9.19 -7.05 -10.51
C LYS A 81 -9.66 -5.63 -10.25
N ASN A 82 -8.73 -4.66 -10.15
CA ASN A 82 -8.99 -3.31 -9.68
C ASN A 82 -9.90 -3.26 -8.44
N LYS A 83 -9.62 -4.13 -7.45
CA LYS A 83 -10.56 -4.40 -6.35
C LYS A 83 -9.89 -4.39 -4.99
N TRP A 84 -10.52 -3.65 -4.08
CA TRP A 84 -10.20 -3.65 -2.66
C TRP A 84 -10.88 -4.79 -1.90
N THR A 85 -10.23 -5.31 -0.88
CA THR A 85 -10.78 -6.29 0.07
C THR A 85 -10.19 -6.05 1.45
N THR A 86 -11.02 -6.08 2.48
CA THR A 86 -10.58 -6.03 3.89
C THR A 86 -10.57 -7.44 4.44
N PHE A 87 -9.48 -7.84 5.09
CA PHE A 87 -9.41 -9.15 5.75
C PHE A 87 -10.23 -9.15 7.05
N LYS A 88 -10.76 -10.32 7.41
CA LYS A 88 -11.37 -10.55 8.74
C LYS A 88 -10.30 -10.67 9.82
N ASN A 89 -9.18 -11.33 9.49
CA ASN A 89 -8.02 -11.38 10.35
C ASN A 89 -7.34 -10.01 10.41
N THR A 90 -6.81 -9.68 11.58
CA THR A 90 -6.18 -8.39 11.87
C THR A 90 -4.82 -8.61 12.52
N LEU A 91 -3.99 -7.57 12.55
CA LEU A 91 -2.73 -7.57 13.28
C LEU A 91 -2.97 -7.80 14.77
N PRO A 92 -2.05 -8.47 15.49
CA PRO A 92 -2.20 -8.70 16.93
C PRO A 92 -2.24 -7.37 17.71
N ASN A 93 -1.44 -6.38 17.29
CA ASN A 93 -1.32 -5.06 17.89
C ASN A 93 -1.64 -3.96 16.87
N PRO A 94 -2.24 -2.83 17.30
CA PRO A 94 -2.44 -1.70 16.41
C PRO A 94 -1.09 -1.03 16.14
N LEU A 95 -0.79 -0.74 14.88
CA LEU A 95 0.52 -0.25 14.45
C LEU A 95 0.40 0.81 13.35
N TYR A 96 1.22 1.85 13.45
CA TYR A 96 1.40 2.88 12.43
C TYR A 96 2.86 3.33 12.40
N HIS A 97 3.31 3.97 11.31
CA HIS A 97 4.74 4.23 11.04
C HIS A 97 5.61 2.97 11.10
N CYS A 98 5.04 1.82 10.75
CA CYS A 98 5.78 0.58 10.59
C CYS A 98 6.19 0.40 9.12
N ILE A 99 7.11 -0.54 8.87
CA ILE A 99 7.52 -0.96 7.53
C ILE A 99 7.17 -2.44 7.39
N ALA A 100 6.74 -2.85 6.20
CA ALA A 100 6.52 -4.25 5.85
C ALA A 100 7.55 -4.66 4.78
N ILE A 101 8.16 -5.82 4.96
CA ILE A 101 9.17 -6.38 4.05
C ILE A 101 8.81 -7.84 3.80
N LEU A 102 8.92 -8.26 2.54
CA LEU A 102 8.71 -9.64 2.14
C LEU A 102 10.00 -10.45 2.37
N SER A 103 9.86 -11.68 2.86
CA SER A 103 10.99 -12.62 2.95
C SER A 103 11.56 -12.95 1.57
N GLU A 104 12.81 -13.40 1.51
CA GLU A 104 13.49 -13.73 0.25
C GLU A 104 12.78 -14.85 -0.53
N ASP A 105 12.16 -15.79 0.18
CA ASP A 105 11.37 -16.89 -0.38
C ASP A 105 9.91 -16.51 -0.68
N ASN A 106 9.52 -15.25 -0.44
CA ASN A 106 8.18 -14.69 -0.61
C ASN A 106 7.07 -15.37 0.21
N ASN A 107 7.42 -16.13 1.26
CA ASN A 107 6.45 -16.86 2.08
C ASN A 107 5.95 -16.05 3.29
N ASP A 108 6.79 -15.17 3.82
CA ASP A 108 6.53 -14.44 5.07
C ASP A 108 6.62 -12.93 4.88
N ILE A 109 5.79 -12.20 5.62
CA ILE A 109 5.82 -10.74 5.67
C ILE A 109 6.25 -10.32 7.06
N HIS A 110 7.40 -9.64 7.13
CA HIS A 110 7.93 -9.07 8.36
C HIS A 110 7.45 -7.63 8.51
N ILE A 111 6.76 -7.33 9.62
CA ILE A 111 6.37 -5.98 9.99
C ILE A 111 7.30 -5.51 11.12
N ILE A 112 8.07 -4.46 10.86
CA ILE A 112 9.15 -4.00 11.73
C ILE A 112 8.88 -2.56 12.21
N GLY A 113 9.13 -2.32 13.49
CA GLY A 113 9.00 -1.01 14.12
C GLY A 113 7.54 -0.56 14.29
N GLY A 114 7.34 0.76 14.20
CA GLY A 114 6.05 1.40 14.39
C GLY A 114 5.75 1.81 15.83
N LYS A 115 4.65 2.54 15.96
CA LYS A 115 4.09 3.01 17.23
C LYS A 115 2.71 2.39 17.46
N ASN A 116 2.33 2.27 18.72
CA ASN A 116 0.97 1.91 19.14
C ASN A 116 0.41 3.05 20.02
N ASN A 117 -0.90 3.05 20.26
CA ASN A 117 -1.57 4.09 21.07
C ASN A 117 -1.26 4.02 22.57
N LYS A 118 -0.27 3.24 23.03
CA LYS A 118 -0.05 3.02 24.48
C LYS A 118 0.50 4.22 25.23
N ASN A 119 0.62 5.39 24.58
CA ASN A 119 0.94 6.66 25.23
C ASN A 119 -0.31 7.45 25.68
N ILE A 120 -1.50 6.84 25.72
CA ILE A 120 -2.61 7.34 26.53
C ILE A 120 -2.42 6.76 27.94
N THR A 121 -1.50 7.34 28.70
CA THR A 121 -1.42 7.21 30.16
C THR A 121 -2.17 8.34 30.82
#